data_AF-A0A1S1P4A9-F1
#
_entry.id   AF-A0A1S1P4A9-F1
#
_cell.length_a   1.000
_cell.length_b   1.000
_cell.length_c   1.000
_cell.angle_alpha   90.00
_cell.angle_beta   90.00
_cell.angle_gamma   90.00
#
_symmetry.space_group_name_H-M   'P 1'
#
loop_
_entity.id
_entity.type
_entity.pdbx_description
1 polymer ?
#
loop_
_entity_poly.entity_id
_entity_poly.type
_entity_poly.pdbx_seq_one_letter_code
_entity_poly.pdbx_strand_id
1 'polypeptide(L)'
;MKAPMAGVMQQMGLTDPKKAQVMVDEVVMPTLSENYDDLLAIQALSFASVLSKEDLKAVAGFYATPAGKNLVKAQPQLSQAMLTGMQQWMGTLLPQLKEKVEKAAAAHGWSNEVKRR
;
A
#
# COMPACT_ATOMS: atom_id res chain seq x y z
N MET A 1 -3.78 2.23 11.94
CA MET A 1 -5.23 1.95 11.94
C MET A 1 -6.07 3.06 12.55
N LYS A 2 -5.69 3.67 13.69
CA LYS A 2 -6.52 4.68 14.38
C LYS A 2 -6.84 5.95 13.57
N ALA A 3 -5.84 6.57 12.95
CA ALA A 3 -6.03 7.80 12.17
C ALA A 3 -7.02 7.65 10.99
N PRO A 4 -6.95 6.56 10.18
CA PRO A 4 -8.00 6.26 9.20
C PRO A 4 -9.41 6.10 9.81
N MET A 5 -9.54 5.50 11.00
CA MET A 5 -10.84 5.27 11.64
C MET A 5 -11.48 6.56 12.17
N ALA A 6 -10.69 7.55 12.57
CA ALA A 6 -11.23 8.87 12.95
C ALA A 6 -11.92 9.57 11.76
N GLY A 7 -11.36 9.41 10.55
CA GLY A 7 -12.00 9.88 9.32
C GLY A 7 -13.33 9.18 9.02
N VAL A 8 -13.43 7.88 9.32
CA VAL A 8 -14.70 7.14 9.20
C VAL A 8 -15.74 7.65 10.19
N MET A 9 -15.36 7.93 11.44
CA MET A 9 -16.28 8.49 12.43
C MET A 9 -16.81 9.86 12.01
N GLN A 10 -15.99 10.70 11.39
CA GLN A 10 -16.41 11.98 10.83
C GLN A 10 -17.42 11.81 9.69
N GLN A 11 -17.20 10.83 8.81
CA GLN A 11 -18.16 10.50 7.75
C GLN A 11 -19.49 9.96 8.30
N MET A 12 -19.46 9.31 9.47
CA MET A 12 -20.65 8.86 10.19
C MET A 12 -21.36 9.97 10.97
N GLY A 13 -20.92 11.23 10.84
CA GLY A 13 -21.55 12.40 11.42
C GLY A 13 -20.89 12.93 12.70
N LEU A 14 -19.83 12.29 13.19
CA LEU A 14 -19.07 12.76 14.35
C LEU A 14 -17.99 13.76 13.91
N THR A 15 -18.43 14.96 13.56
CA THR A 15 -17.60 15.98 12.88
C THR A 15 -16.52 16.62 13.75
N ASP A 16 -16.65 16.58 15.08
CA ASP A 16 -15.61 17.03 16.02
C ASP A 16 -14.45 16.03 16.04
N PRO A 17 -13.23 16.41 15.59
CA PRO A 17 -12.10 15.50 15.50
C PRO A 17 -11.65 14.91 16.85
N LYS A 18 -11.80 15.66 17.95
CA LYS A 18 -11.40 15.18 19.28
C LYS A 18 -12.38 14.14 19.79
N LYS A 19 -13.68 14.38 19.59
CA LYS A 19 -14.72 13.39 19.94
C LYS A 19 -14.62 12.15 19.05
N ALA A 20 -14.33 12.31 17.76
CA ALA A 20 -14.07 11.20 16.85
C ALA A 20 -12.91 10.33 17.34
N GLN A 21 -11.82 10.94 17.79
CA GLN A 21 -10.68 10.20 18.33
C GLN A 21 -11.04 9.43 19.61
N VAL A 22 -11.78 10.05 20.53
CA VAL A 22 -12.26 9.38 21.75
C VAL A 22 -13.11 8.16 21.40
N MET A 23 -14.06 8.28 20.47
CA MET A 23 -14.89 7.16 20.04
C MET A 23 -14.11 6.05 19.34
N VAL A 24 -13.05 6.41 18.60
CA VAL A 24 -12.14 5.41 18.03
C VAL A 24 -11.47 4.60 19.12
N ASP A 25 -10.99 5.26 20.18
CA ASP A 25 -10.26 4.60 21.27
C ASP A 25 -11.18 3.80 22.21
N GLU A 26 -12.38 4.32 22.51
CA GLU A 26 -13.31 3.70 23.47
C GLU A 26 -14.24 2.66 22.86
N VAL A 27 -14.57 2.78 21.56
CA VAL A 27 -15.58 1.92 20.93
C VAL A 27 -15.01 1.18 19.74
N VAL A 28 -14.44 1.88 18.75
CA VAL A 28 -14.06 1.25 17.49
C VAL A 28 -12.94 0.24 17.68
N MET A 29 -11.84 0.63 18.34
CA MET A 29 -10.70 -0.25 18.52
C MET A 29 -11.03 -1.47 19.39
N PRO A 30 -11.71 -1.33 20.55
CA PRO A 30 -12.17 -2.47 21.33
C PRO A 30 -13.07 -3.41 20.53
N THR A 31 -14.07 -2.88 19.82
CA THR A 31 -14.97 -3.70 18.98
C THR A 31 -14.20 -4.48 17.92
N LEU A 32 -13.26 -3.84 17.22
CA LEU A 32 -12.43 -4.52 16.23
C LEU A 32 -11.52 -5.59 16.86
N SER A 33 -11.01 -5.34 18.06
CA SER A 33 -10.18 -6.30 18.80
C SER A 33 -10.99 -7.49 19.30
N GLU A 34 -12.21 -7.28 19.79
CA GLU A 34 -13.13 -8.34 20.23
C GLU A 34 -13.53 -9.27 19.07
N ASN A 35 -13.62 -8.74 17.84
CA ASN A 35 -13.99 -9.49 16.64
C ASN A 35 -12.77 -9.83 15.77
N TYR A 36 -11.54 -9.77 16.33
CA TYR A 36 -10.33 -9.99 15.54
C TYR A 36 -10.22 -11.42 15.01
N ASP A 37 -10.79 -12.40 15.71
CA ASP A 37 -10.80 -13.81 15.29
C ASP A 37 -11.57 -14.02 13.98
N ASP A 38 -12.65 -13.26 13.73
CA ASP A 38 -13.39 -13.32 12.46
C ASP A 38 -12.51 -12.86 11.29
N LEU A 39 -11.73 -11.80 11.52
CA LEU A 39 -10.77 -11.31 10.53
C LEU A 39 -9.67 -12.36 10.26
N LEU A 40 -9.20 -13.07 11.31
CA LEU A 40 -8.24 -14.17 11.14
C LEU A 40 -8.86 -15.34 10.36
N ALA A 41 -10.12 -15.68 10.63
CA ALA A 41 -10.83 -16.74 9.92
C ALA A 41 -10.99 -16.40 8.43
N ILE A 42 -11.40 -15.16 8.10
CA ILE A 42 -11.48 -14.67 6.72
C ILE A 42 -10.12 -14.80 6.02
N GLN A 43 -9.03 -14.38 6.67
CA GLN A 43 -7.70 -14.50 6.10
C GLN A 43 -7.30 -15.96 5.87
N ALA A 44 -7.48 -16.81 6.87
CA ALA A 44 -7.14 -18.24 6.77
C ALA A 44 -7.89 -18.91 5.61
N LEU A 45 -9.19 -18.66 5.49
CA LEU A 45 -10.01 -19.16 4.38
C LEU A 45 -9.56 -18.60 3.03
N SER A 46 -9.19 -17.32 2.97
CA SER A 46 -8.69 -16.69 1.73
C SER A 46 -7.40 -17.37 1.26
N PHE A 47 -6.44 -17.60 2.16
CA PHE A 47 -5.22 -18.35 1.84
C PHE A 47 -5.51 -19.79 1.42
N ALA A 48 -6.38 -20.49 2.15
CA ALA A 48 -6.76 -21.87 1.82
C ALA A 48 -7.53 -22.00 0.49
N SER A 49 -8.20 -20.93 0.03
CA SER A 49 -8.92 -20.93 -1.24
C SER A 49 -8.00 -20.87 -2.46
N VAL A 50 -6.74 -20.46 -2.29
CA VAL A 50 -5.79 -20.24 -3.39
C VAL A 50 -4.50 -21.07 -3.28
N LEU A 51 -4.09 -21.49 -2.08
CA LEU A 51 -2.88 -22.28 -1.84
C LEU A 51 -3.21 -23.71 -1.38
N SER A 52 -2.41 -24.67 -1.82
CA SER A 52 -2.46 -26.04 -1.30
C SER A 52 -1.98 -26.13 0.15
N LYS A 53 -2.31 -27.22 0.83
CA LYS A 53 -1.82 -27.50 2.19
C LYS A 53 -0.28 -27.59 2.21
N GLU A 54 0.29 -28.17 1.17
CA GLU A 54 1.72 -28.33 0.98
C GLU A 54 2.41 -26.97 0.83
N ASP A 55 1.86 -26.07 0.02
CA ASP A 55 2.38 -24.71 -0.16
C ASP A 55 2.29 -23.91 1.14
N LEU A 56 1.16 -23.98 1.85
CA LEU A 56 0.99 -23.31 3.14
C LEU A 56 2.03 -23.77 4.17
N LYS A 57 2.32 -25.08 4.21
CA LYS A 57 3.38 -25.62 5.08
C LYS A 57 4.76 -25.13 4.67
N ALA A 58 5.06 -25.10 3.37
CA ALA A 58 6.34 -24.62 2.87
C ALA A 58 6.56 -23.13 3.18
N VAL A 59 5.54 -22.29 2.98
CA VAL A 59 5.55 -20.86 3.30
C VAL A 59 5.76 -20.66 4.81
N ALA A 60 5.03 -21.40 5.66
CA ALA A 60 5.21 -21.34 7.11
C ALA A 60 6.64 -21.77 7.52
N GLY A 61 7.17 -22.83 6.91
CA GLY A 61 8.54 -23.30 7.13
C GLY A 61 9.58 -22.23 6.77
N PHE A 62 9.41 -21.55 5.63
CA PHE A 62 10.28 -20.45 5.23
C PHE A 62 10.24 -19.28 6.23
N TYR A 63 9.05 -18.79 6.59
CA TYR A 63 8.91 -17.68 7.53
C TYR A 63 9.33 -18.02 8.97
N ALA A 64 9.45 -19.30 9.32
CA ALA A 64 10.03 -19.72 10.60
C ALA A 64 11.56 -19.50 10.68
N THR A 65 12.26 -19.47 9.54
CA THR A 65 13.72 -19.28 9.47
C THR A 65 14.15 -17.85 9.85
N PRO A 66 15.41 -17.63 10.27
CA PRO A 66 15.95 -16.27 10.47
C PRO A 66 15.83 -15.41 9.22
N ALA A 67 16.08 -15.97 8.03
CA ALA A 67 15.99 -15.26 6.76
C ALA A 67 14.55 -14.81 6.47
N GLY A 68 13.57 -15.71 6.63
CA GLY A 68 12.15 -15.39 6.44
C GLY A 68 11.66 -14.30 7.39
N LYS A 69 12.02 -14.38 8.68
CA LYS A 69 11.69 -13.33 9.67
C LYS A 69 12.35 -11.99 9.33
N ASN A 70 13.61 -12.00 8.91
CA ASN A 70 14.32 -10.78 8.52
C ASN A 70 13.71 -10.16 7.26
N LEU A 71 13.27 -10.98 6.31
CA LEU A 71 12.57 -10.51 5.11
C LEU A 71 11.27 -9.79 5.47
N VAL A 72 10.42 -10.37 6.33
CA VAL A 72 9.18 -9.72 6.80
C VAL A 72 9.47 -8.39 7.48
N LYS A 73 10.46 -8.34 8.38
CA LYS A 73 10.87 -7.11 9.05
C LYS A 73 11.37 -6.04 8.08
N ALA A 74 12.04 -6.46 7.00
CA ALA A 74 12.58 -5.57 6.00
C ALA A 74 11.54 -5.07 4.98
N GLN A 75 10.34 -5.69 4.88
CA GLN A 75 9.35 -5.34 3.85
C GLN A 75 8.99 -3.84 3.79
N PRO A 76 8.75 -3.13 4.91
CA PRO A 76 8.47 -1.69 4.84
C PRO A 76 9.64 -0.87 4.29
N GLN A 77 10.86 -1.21 4.70
CA GLN A 77 12.09 -0.54 4.26
C GLN A 77 12.37 -0.83 2.78
N LEU A 78 12.19 -2.07 2.34
CA LEU A 78 12.34 -2.47 0.94
C LEU A 78 11.31 -1.76 0.06
N SER A 79 10.06 -1.68 0.49
CA SER A 79 9.00 -0.98 -0.24
C SER A 79 9.33 0.50 -0.43
N GLN A 80 9.81 1.17 0.64
CA GLN A 80 10.24 2.56 0.57
C GLN A 80 11.46 2.73 -0.35
N ALA A 81 12.45 1.84 -0.25
CA ALA A 81 13.65 1.89 -1.09
C ALA A 81 13.32 1.69 -2.58
N MET A 82 12.40 0.79 -2.91
CA MET A 82 11.93 0.56 -4.28
C MET A 82 11.24 1.80 -4.86
N LEU A 83 10.36 2.46 -4.09
CA LEU A 83 9.71 3.70 -4.52
C LEU A 83 10.72 4.81 -4.78
N THR A 84 11.69 5.01 -3.87
CA THR A 84 12.76 5.99 -4.04
C THR A 84 13.60 5.69 -5.28
N GLY A 85 14.00 4.42 -5.48
CA GLY A 85 14.77 4.00 -6.65
C GLY A 85 14.02 4.22 -7.96
N MET A 86 12.71 3.94 -7.99
CA MET A 86 11.86 4.20 -9.15
C MET A 86 11.80 5.70 -9.50
N GLN A 87 11.64 6.57 -8.50
CA GLN A 87 11.64 8.03 -8.72
C GLN A 87 12.98 8.53 -9.26
N GLN A 88 14.09 8.02 -8.71
CA GLN A 88 15.43 8.35 -9.19
C GLN A 88 15.63 7.92 -10.64
N TRP A 89 15.26 6.68 -10.97
CA TRP A 89 15.34 6.14 -12.33
C TRP A 89 14.48 6.93 -13.33
N MET A 90 13.24 7.31 -12.97
CA MET A 90 12.44 8.19 -13.83
C MET A 90 13.10 9.56 -14.03
N GLY A 91 13.73 10.10 -12.99
CA GLY A 91 14.49 11.34 -13.06
C GLY A 91 15.64 11.29 -14.08
N THR A 92 16.36 10.16 -14.15
CA THR A 92 17.46 10.01 -15.13
C THR A 92 16.97 9.88 -16.57
N LEU A 93 15.75 9.35 -16.77
CA LEU A 93 15.15 9.20 -18.09
C LEU A 93 14.39 10.43 -18.59
N LEU A 94 14.02 11.35 -17.69
CA LEU A 94 13.17 12.50 -18.04
C LEU A 94 13.71 13.34 -19.22
N PRO A 95 15.02 13.63 -19.35
CA PRO A 95 15.53 14.38 -20.51
C PRO A 95 15.34 13.62 -21.83
N GLN A 96 15.64 12.32 -21.84
CA GLN A 96 15.45 11.47 -23.03
C GLN A 96 13.96 11.33 -23.39
N LEU A 97 13.09 11.23 -22.38
CA LEU A 97 11.65 11.21 -22.58
C LEU A 97 11.15 12.51 -23.18
N LYS A 98 11.61 13.67 -22.71
CA LYS A 98 11.27 14.98 -23.29
C LYS A 98 11.65 15.04 -24.78
N GLU A 99 12.88 14.68 -25.11
CA GLU A 99 13.35 14.67 -26.50
C GLU A 99 12.51 13.75 -27.40
N LYS A 100 12.21 12.54 -26.92
CA LYS A 100 11.39 11.57 -27.67
C LYS A 100 9.96 12.05 -27.85
N VAL A 101 9.35 12.66 -26.82
CA VAL A 101 8.00 13.23 -26.89
C VAL A 101 7.96 14.41 -27.85
N GLU A 102 8.94 15.31 -27.80
CA GLU A 102 9.05 16.44 -28.74
C GLU A 102 9.16 15.97 -30.20
N LYS A 103 10.04 14.98 -30.46
CA LYS A 103 10.18 14.40 -31.80
C LYS A 103 8.89 13.73 -32.29
N ALA A 104 8.23 12.96 -31.43
CA ALA A 104 6.96 12.32 -31.76
C ALA A 104 5.86 13.35 -32.03
N ALA A 105 5.73 14.37 -31.18
CA ALA A 105 4.77 15.44 -31.37
C ALA A 105 5.02 16.21 -32.68
N ALA A 106 6.27 16.47 -33.03
CA ALA A 106 6.63 17.09 -34.30
C ALA A 106 6.21 16.25 -35.51
N ALA A 107 6.42 14.93 -35.46
CA ALA A 107 6.00 14.01 -36.51
C ALA A 107 4.46 14.00 -36.71
N HIS A 108 3.69 14.27 -35.66
CA HIS A 108 2.23 14.39 -35.71
C HIS A 108 1.71 15.81 -36.01
N GLY A 109 2.59 16.81 -36.11
CA GLY A 109 2.20 18.22 -36.27
C GLY A 109 1.72 18.90 -34.98
N TRP A 110 1.92 18.29 -33.81
CA TRP A 110 1.48 18.78 -32.50
C TRP A 110 2.52 19.63 -31.76
N SER A 111 3.54 20.13 -32.47
CA SER A 111 4.67 20.88 -31.90
C SER A 111 4.25 22.09 -31.04
N ASN A 112 3.08 22.68 -31.30
CA ASN A 112 2.55 23.85 -30.60
C ASN A 112 1.90 23.53 -29.23
N GLU A 113 1.70 22.25 -28.91
CA GLU A 113 1.13 21.78 -27.64
C GLU A 113 2.22 21.44 -26.62
N VAL A 114 3.39 20.97 -27.07
CA VAL A 114 4.51 20.59 -26.20
C VAL A 114 5.29 21.80 -25.67
N LYS A 115 5.35 22.91 -26.44
CA LYS A 115 6.08 24.14 -26.06
C LYS A 115 5.36 25.05 -25.05
N ARG A 116 4.10 24.78 -24.69
CA ARG A 116 3.25 25.68 -23.86
C ARG A 116 3.20 25.34 -22.38
N ARG A 117 4.10 24.48 -21.87
CA ARG A 117 4.19 24.13 -20.44
C ARG A 117 5.56 24.42 -19.86
#